data_AF-A0A946IY21-F1
#
_entry.id   AF-A0A946IY21-F1
#
_cell.length_a   1.000
_cell.length_b   1.000
_cell.length_c   1.000
_cell.angle_alpha   90.00
_cell.angle_beta   90.00
_cell.angle_gamma   90.00
#
_symmetry.space_group_name_H-M   'P 1'
#
loop_
_entity.id
_entity.type
_entity.pdbx_description
1 polymer ?
#
loop_
_entity_poly.entity_id
_entity_poly.type
_entity_poly.pdbx_seq_one_letter_code
_entity_poly.pdbx_strand_id
1 'polypeptide(L)'
;GASLMITADCGITGVKEVALANELGLDVIVTDHHQVGEEGLPQAIAVLNPHRKECDYPFRFLSGVGLAFKLAIGVRNGLHSVGRKKEDLPNLKRHLDLFALGTIADVAPLTGENHILTRHGLGVLSTSAKPGLVALKEVAGIVGNVDARSVGFGLGPRLNAAGRLGKADSGLHLLTTTDLSVAKALAQELEQTNQERKEIQEETFLEAESLMRNEIDVDSQRVIVLASEIFHPGVIGIAASKFVDKYHRPTVLIALEDGIGKGSGRSIPKFNLFKAFTDCSSHLIQFGGHAYAAGLSIQEENVAAFSDAMNAVGHRHLSEEDLIPEVKIDTTLDISQINFTLYKNISMLEPFGAENPVPSFQSQNIKIKEVKYIGKEKNHVRFRAVQGRGQIEVVAFNFASIFESLDTAPEQFDIAYELHLNSWNGREKLELRLLDIRGV
;
A
#
# COMPACT_ATOMS: atom_id res chain seq x y z
N GLY A 1 -28.84 -21.35 -10.16
CA GLY A 1 -27.80 -20.80 -9.27
C GLY A 1 -26.65 -21.77 -9.17
N ALA A 2 -25.74 -21.56 -8.21
CA ALA A 2 -24.68 -22.50 -7.85
C ALA A 2 -25.13 -23.39 -6.67
N SER A 3 -24.49 -24.55 -6.49
CA SER A 3 -24.66 -25.43 -5.32
C SER A 3 -23.56 -25.27 -4.28
N LEU A 4 -22.46 -24.60 -4.65
CA LEU A 4 -21.30 -24.32 -3.80
C LEU A 4 -20.87 -22.88 -4.04
N MET A 5 -20.66 -22.13 -2.97
CA MET A 5 -20.08 -20.80 -2.97
C MET A 5 -18.70 -20.85 -2.31
N ILE A 6 -17.68 -20.34 -3.01
CA ILE A 6 -16.34 -20.17 -2.46
C ILE A 6 -16.06 -18.68 -2.40
N THR A 7 -15.92 -18.13 -1.20
CA THR A 7 -15.54 -16.72 -1.04
C THR A 7 -14.05 -16.57 -1.29
N ALA A 8 -13.63 -15.40 -1.75
CA ALA A 8 -12.23 -15.04 -1.91
C ALA A 8 -12.03 -13.65 -1.33
N ASP A 9 -11.12 -13.55 -0.36
CA ASP A 9 -10.75 -12.29 0.29
C ASP A 9 -11.89 -11.63 1.10
N CYS A 10 -12.89 -12.44 1.49
CA CYS A 10 -14.03 -11.98 2.28
C CYS A 10 -14.78 -13.13 2.95
N GLY A 11 -15.71 -12.79 3.84
CA GLY A 11 -16.68 -13.71 4.42
C GLY A 11 -16.39 -14.17 5.84
N ILE A 12 -15.22 -13.86 6.43
CA ILE A 12 -14.93 -14.27 7.83
C ILE A 12 -15.89 -13.62 8.84
N THR A 13 -16.39 -12.43 8.55
CA THR A 13 -17.38 -11.72 9.37
C THR A 13 -18.82 -11.95 8.90
N GLY A 14 -19.03 -12.67 7.79
CA GLY A 14 -20.34 -12.90 7.16
C GLY A 14 -21.14 -14.01 7.84
N VAL A 15 -21.22 -14.00 9.17
CA VAL A 15 -21.83 -15.10 9.95
C VAL A 15 -23.30 -15.29 9.59
N LYS A 16 -24.05 -14.19 9.45
CA LYS A 16 -25.50 -14.20 9.13
C LYS A 16 -25.74 -14.58 7.68
N GLU A 17 -24.92 -14.07 6.76
CA GLU A 17 -25.01 -14.34 5.33
C GLU A 17 -24.71 -15.81 5.03
N VAL A 18 -23.73 -16.41 5.72
CA VAL A 18 -23.44 -17.84 5.59
C VAL A 18 -24.55 -18.70 6.20
N ALA A 19 -25.12 -18.29 7.35
CA ALA A 19 -26.27 -19.00 7.92
C ALA A 19 -27.46 -19.01 6.96
N LEU A 20 -27.78 -17.86 6.34
CA LEU A 20 -28.81 -17.77 5.31
C LEU A 20 -28.51 -18.66 4.09
N ALA A 21 -27.25 -18.67 3.61
CA ALA A 21 -26.85 -19.54 2.51
C ALA A 21 -27.11 -21.03 2.83
N ASN A 22 -26.77 -21.46 4.05
CA ASN A 22 -27.04 -22.82 4.51
C ASN A 22 -28.54 -23.15 4.56
N GLU A 23 -29.38 -22.22 5.04
CA GLU A 23 -30.85 -22.39 5.05
C GLU A 23 -31.42 -22.57 3.63
N LEU A 24 -30.77 -21.94 2.64
CA LEU A 24 -31.11 -22.06 1.22
C LEU A 24 -30.51 -23.32 0.56
N GLY A 25 -29.77 -24.15 1.29
CA GLY A 25 -29.12 -25.36 0.78
C GLY A 25 -27.89 -25.09 -0.09
N LEU A 26 -27.23 -23.93 0.09
CA LEU A 26 -26.00 -23.56 -0.59
C LEU A 26 -24.79 -23.87 0.31
N ASP A 27 -23.93 -24.81 -0.12
CA ASP A 27 -22.67 -25.07 0.59
C ASP A 27 -21.75 -23.86 0.48
N VAL A 28 -21.07 -23.49 1.57
CA VAL A 28 -20.15 -22.35 1.59
C VAL A 28 -18.76 -22.76 2.07
N ILE A 29 -17.74 -22.39 1.30
CA ILE A 29 -16.33 -22.39 1.72
C ILE A 29 -15.87 -20.94 1.84
N VAL A 30 -15.41 -20.55 3.02
CA VAL A 30 -14.86 -19.21 3.25
C VAL A 30 -13.35 -19.23 3.05
N THR A 31 -12.81 -18.37 2.19
CA THR A 31 -11.37 -18.10 2.11
C THR A 31 -11.11 -16.62 2.35
N ASP A 32 -10.47 -16.32 3.48
CA ASP A 32 -10.33 -14.95 3.97
C ASP A 32 -9.12 -14.86 4.90
N HIS A 33 -8.50 -13.68 4.97
CA HIS A 33 -7.33 -13.38 5.80
C HIS A 33 -7.58 -12.24 6.78
N HIS A 34 -8.80 -11.70 6.85
CA HIS A 34 -9.16 -10.70 7.85
C HIS A 34 -9.28 -11.29 9.27
N GLN A 35 -9.31 -10.43 10.29
CA GLN A 35 -9.51 -10.84 11.67
C GLN A 35 -10.89 -11.47 11.88
N VAL A 36 -10.95 -12.48 12.75
CA VAL A 36 -12.23 -13.10 13.14
C VAL A 36 -13.03 -12.09 13.96
N GLY A 37 -14.28 -11.83 13.56
CA GLY A 37 -15.17 -10.89 14.24
C GLY A 37 -15.68 -11.42 15.58
N GLU A 38 -16.29 -10.52 16.37
CA GLU A 38 -16.84 -10.87 17.69
C GLU A 38 -18.00 -11.87 17.62
N GLU A 39 -18.76 -11.89 16.52
CA GLU A 39 -19.82 -12.88 16.27
C GLU A 39 -19.28 -14.33 16.09
N GLY A 40 -17.96 -14.50 15.97
CA GLY A 40 -17.31 -15.79 15.81
C GLY A 40 -17.13 -16.21 14.34
N LEU A 41 -16.94 -17.52 14.13
CA LEU A 41 -16.72 -18.08 12.80
C LEU A 41 -18.05 -18.36 12.08
N PRO A 42 -18.14 -18.10 10.76
CA PRO A 42 -19.32 -18.44 9.97
C PRO A 42 -19.50 -19.96 9.91
N GLN A 43 -20.75 -20.42 9.87
CA GLN A 43 -21.10 -21.85 9.79
C GLN A 43 -20.90 -22.44 8.39
N ALA A 44 -19.76 -22.17 7.77
CA ALA A 44 -19.37 -22.69 6.46
C ALA A 44 -18.90 -24.16 6.57
N ILE A 45 -19.00 -24.93 5.47
CA ILE A 45 -18.47 -26.31 5.42
C ILE A 45 -16.94 -26.34 5.56
N ALA A 46 -16.27 -25.23 5.23
CA ALA A 46 -14.87 -25.00 5.55
C ALA A 46 -14.57 -23.49 5.67
N VAL A 47 -13.69 -23.12 6.60
CA VAL A 47 -13.18 -21.75 6.77
C VAL A 47 -11.66 -21.75 6.70
N LEU A 48 -11.09 -21.27 5.61
CA LEU A 48 -9.65 -21.14 5.41
C LEU A 48 -9.24 -19.73 5.80
N ASN A 49 -8.82 -19.56 7.05
CA ASN A 49 -8.31 -18.29 7.55
C ASN A 49 -7.15 -18.53 8.55
N PRO A 50 -5.94 -17.99 8.30
CA PRO A 50 -4.79 -18.18 9.17
C PRO A 50 -4.96 -17.55 10.55
N HIS A 51 -5.86 -16.59 10.78
CA HIS A 51 -6.08 -15.96 12.08
C HIS A 51 -7.07 -16.70 12.98
N ARG A 52 -7.61 -17.84 12.54
CA ARG A 52 -8.38 -18.74 13.40
C ARG A 52 -7.54 -19.19 14.59
N LYS A 53 -8.16 -19.20 15.77
CA LYS A 53 -7.50 -19.53 17.04
C LYS A 53 -6.88 -20.94 17.02
N GLU A 54 -7.58 -21.89 16.41
CA GLU A 54 -7.19 -23.30 16.29
C GLU A 54 -6.36 -23.62 15.05
N CYS A 55 -6.11 -22.65 14.15
CA CYS A 55 -5.26 -22.89 13.00
C CYS A 55 -3.81 -23.03 13.46
N ASP A 56 -3.12 -24.08 13.02
CA ASP A 56 -1.72 -24.38 13.31
C ASP A 56 -0.79 -24.03 12.13
N TYR A 57 -1.34 -23.46 11.05
CA TYR A 57 -0.57 -23.09 9.87
C TYR A 57 0.53 -22.08 10.24
N PRO A 58 1.80 -22.35 9.89
CA PRO A 58 2.95 -21.64 10.48
C PRO A 58 3.07 -20.19 9.99
N PHE A 59 2.55 -19.86 8.81
CA PHE A 59 2.66 -18.53 8.24
C PHE A 59 1.28 -17.83 8.19
N ARG A 60 1.10 -16.82 9.05
CA ARG A 60 -0.20 -16.16 9.29
C ARG A 60 -0.53 -15.02 8.31
N PHE A 61 0.43 -14.62 7.46
CA PHE A 61 0.33 -13.38 6.68
C PHE A 61 0.02 -13.60 5.19
N LEU A 62 -0.54 -14.75 4.81
CA LEU A 62 -1.00 -14.95 3.42
C LEU A 62 -2.08 -13.92 3.08
N SER A 63 -1.93 -13.28 1.92
CA SER A 63 -2.98 -12.44 1.31
C SER A 63 -4.18 -13.30 0.86
N GLY A 64 -5.29 -12.67 0.48
CA GLY A 64 -6.43 -13.36 -0.15
C GLY A 64 -6.01 -14.21 -1.36
N VAL A 65 -5.15 -13.68 -2.24
CA VAL A 65 -4.61 -14.47 -3.37
C VAL A 65 -3.71 -15.62 -2.90
N GLY A 66 -3.00 -15.43 -1.79
CA GLY A 66 -2.19 -16.48 -1.18
C GLY A 66 -3.04 -17.64 -0.68
N LEU A 67 -4.17 -17.36 -0.04
CA LEU A 67 -5.14 -18.37 0.37
C LEU A 67 -5.79 -19.07 -0.82
N ALA A 68 -6.20 -18.33 -1.85
CA ALA A 68 -6.72 -18.91 -3.09
C ALA A 68 -5.68 -19.83 -3.75
N PHE A 69 -4.40 -19.44 -3.76
CA PHE A 69 -3.31 -20.25 -4.28
C PHE A 69 -3.10 -21.54 -3.45
N LYS A 70 -3.18 -21.46 -2.12
CA LYS A 70 -3.11 -22.63 -1.22
C LYS A 70 -4.30 -23.56 -1.39
N LEU A 71 -5.51 -23.02 -1.56
CA LEU A 71 -6.70 -23.80 -1.88
C LEU A 71 -6.51 -24.54 -3.21
N ALA A 72 -6.01 -23.87 -4.24
CA ALA A 72 -5.72 -24.49 -5.54
C ALA A 72 -4.68 -25.62 -5.41
N ILE A 73 -3.65 -25.47 -4.58
CA ILE A 73 -2.70 -26.54 -4.23
C ILE A 73 -3.43 -27.72 -3.56
N GLY A 74 -4.30 -27.44 -2.58
CA GLY A 74 -5.10 -28.44 -1.89
C GLY A 74 -5.99 -29.25 -2.83
N VAL A 75 -6.74 -28.58 -3.70
CA VAL A 75 -7.59 -29.21 -4.73
C VAL A 75 -6.75 -30.06 -5.67
N ARG A 76 -5.62 -29.54 -6.16
CA ARG A 76 -4.69 -30.28 -7.04
C ARG A 76 -4.17 -31.55 -6.36
N ASN A 77 -3.82 -31.48 -5.07
CA ASN A 77 -3.35 -32.63 -4.31
C ASN A 77 -4.47 -33.65 -4.07
N GLY A 78 -5.69 -33.19 -3.79
CA GLY A 78 -6.88 -34.04 -3.69
C GLY A 78 -7.12 -34.82 -4.99
N LEU A 79 -7.11 -34.14 -6.13
CA LEU A 79 -7.24 -34.77 -7.46
C LEU A 79 -6.16 -35.83 -7.71
N HIS A 80 -4.92 -35.54 -7.36
CA HIS A 80 -3.82 -36.51 -7.46
C HIS A 80 -4.06 -37.73 -6.57
N SER A 81 -4.52 -37.53 -5.33
CA SER A 81 -4.76 -38.61 -4.38
C SER A 81 -5.86 -39.58 -4.82
N VAL A 82 -6.83 -39.11 -5.61
CA VAL A 82 -7.89 -39.94 -6.21
C VAL A 82 -7.52 -40.52 -7.58
N GLY A 83 -6.23 -40.50 -7.94
CA GLY A 83 -5.70 -41.20 -9.11
C GLY A 83 -5.59 -40.38 -10.39
N ARG A 84 -5.79 -39.04 -10.36
CA ARG A 84 -5.47 -38.20 -11.53
C ARG A 84 -3.96 -38.18 -11.77
N LYS A 85 -3.56 -38.38 -13.02
CA LYS A 85 -2.15 -38.35 -13.42
C LYS A 85 -1.59 -36.94 -13.29
N LYS A 86 -0.29 -36.86 -12.99
CA LYS A 86 0.40 -35.57 -12.80
C LYS A 86 0.36 -34.69 -14.05
N GLU A 87 0.40 -35.28 -15.25
CA GLU A 87 0.31 -34.55 -16.52
C GLU A 87 -1.04 -33.84 -16.73
N ASP A 88 -2.12 -34.38 -16.14
CA ASP A 88 -3.48 -33.82 -16.27
C ASP A 88 -3.77 -32.72 -15.24
N LEU A 89 -2.86 -32.49 -14.29
CA LEU A 89 -3.04 -31.51 -13.22
C LEU A 89 -2.54 -30.13 -13.65
N PRO A 90 -3.23 -29.05 -13.25
CA PRO A 90 -2.79 -27.69 -13.57
C PRO A 90 -1.40 -27.40 -13.00
N ASN A 91 -0.56 -26.76 -13.82
CA ASN A 91 0.76 -26.30 -13.38
C ASN A 91 0.64 -24.97 -12.63
N LEU A 92 0.55 -25.05 -11.30
CA LEU A 92 0.38 -23.88 -10.44
C LEU A 92 1.52 -22.86 -10.51
N LYS A 93 2.72 -23.24 -10.96
CA LYS A 93 3.82 -22.28 -11.19
C LYS A 93 3.43 -21.19 -12.20
N ARG A 94 2.55 -21.51 -13.14
CA ARG A 94 2.06 -20.55 -14.13
C ARG A 94 1.19 -19.46 -13.51
N HIS A 95 0.68 -19.63 -12.29
CA HIS A 95 -0.17 -18.66 -11.60
C HIS A 95 0.58 -17.83 -10.54
N LEU A 96 1.91 -18.01 -10.44
CA LEU A 96 2.73 -17.18 -9.56
C LEU A 96 2.75 -15.70 -9.99
N ASP A 97 2.45 -15.40 -11.25
CA ASP A 97 2.27 -14.02 -11.72
C ASP A 97 1.08 -13.33 -11.04
N LEU A 98 -0.07 -14.01 -10.97
CA LEU A 98 -1.25 -13.54 -10.25
C LEU A 98 -1.01 -13.51 -8.74
N PHE A 99 -0.28 -14.49 -8.20
CA PHE A 99 0.12 -14.50 -6.79
C PHE A 99 0.92 -13.23 -6.44
N ALA A 100 1.97 -12.93 -7.20
CA ALA A 100 2.81 -11.76 -6.95
C ALA A 100 2.02 -10.46 -7.12
N LEU A 101 1.20 -10.38 -8.18
CA LEU A 101 0.34 -9.23 -8.45
C LEU A 101 -0.60 -8.95 -7.28
N GLY A 102 -1.37 -9.95 -6.83
CA GLY A 102 -2.33 -9.77 -5.75
C GLY A 102 -1.65 -9.53 -4.40
N THR A 103 -0.58 -10.24 -4.08
CA THR A 103 0.13 -10.08 -2.78
C THR A 103 0.71 -8.68 -2.62
N ILE A 104 1.32 -8.13 -3.67
CA ILE A 104 1.86 -6.76 -3.62
C ILE A 104 0.74 -5.72 -3.69
N ALA A 105 -0.31 -5.94 -4.48
CA ALA A 105 -1.44 -5.01 -4.58
C ALA A 105 -2.24 -4.91 -3.27
N ASP A 106 -2.26 -5.98 -2.49
CA ASP A 106 -2.85 -6.09 -1.15
C ASP A 106 -1.93 -5.52 -0.04
N VAL A 107 -0.70 -5.09 -0.40
CA VAL A 107 0.29 -4.58 0.56
C VAL A 107 0.58 -5.60 1.67
N ALA A 108 0.45 -6.90 1.36
CA ALA A 108 0.68 -7.97 2.32
C ALA A 108 2.18 -8.04 2.71
N PRO A 109 2.50 -8.44 3.95
CA PRO A 109 3.89 -8.60 4.40
C PRO A 109 4.70 -9.47 3.44
N LEU A 110 5.80 -8.93 2.89
CA LEU A 110 6.73 -9.63 2.01
C LEU A 110 7.81 -10.34 2.83
N THR A 111 7.37 -11.24 3.70
CA THR A 111 8.24 -12.13 4.49
C THR A 111 7.82 -13.58 4.28
N GLY A 112 8.62 -14.54 4.76
CA GLY A 112 8.29 -15.96 4.74
C GLY A 112 7.83 -16.46 3.36
N GLU A 113 6.62 -17.04 3.31
CA GLU A 113 6.09 -17.62 2.07
C GLU A 113 5.73 -16.56 1.02
N ASN A 114 5.18 -15.42 1.46
CA ASN A 114 4.86 -14.31 0.55
C ASN A 114 6.13 -13.83 -0.15
N HIS A 115 7.25 -13.69 0.57
CA HIS A 115 8.53 -13.26 -0.01
C HIS A 115 8.99 -14.21 -1.12
N ILE A 116 9.11 -15.51 -0.81
CA ILE A 116 9.64 -16.52 -1.74
C ILE A 116 8.74 -16.64 -2.98
N LEU A 117 7.43 -16.76 -2.77
CA LEU A 117 6.47 -16.93 -3.87
C LEU A 117 6.35 -15.67 -4.72
N THR A 118 6.41 -14.48 -4.11
CA THR A 118 6.40 -13.20 -4.84
C THR A 118 7.70 -13.03 -5.63
N ARG A 119 8.86 -13.36 -5.07
CA ARG A 119 10.16 -13.29 -5.77
C ARG A 119 10.14 -14.10 -7.06
N HIS A 120 9.67 -15.35 -6.99
CA HIS A 120 9.53 -16.18 -8.18
C HIS A 120 8.39 -15.69 -9.09
N GLY A 121 7.30 -15.21 -8.51
CA GLY A 121 6.14 -14.69 -9.23
C GLY A 121 6.41 -13.44 -10.04
N LEU A 122 7.27 -12.53 -9.56
CA LEU A 122 7.73 -11.35 -10.31
C LEU A 122 8.51 -11.77 -11.57
N GLY A 123 9.33 -12.82 -11.48
CA GLY A 123 9.99 -13.43 -12.63
C GLY A 123 8.97 -13.98 -13.64
N VAL A 124 7.95 -14.71 -13.17
CA VAL A 124 6.88 -15.24 -14.03
C VAL A 124 6.04 -14.11 -14.64
N LEU A 125 5.75 -13.05 -13.89
CA LEU A 125 4.97 -11.89 -14.31
C LEU A 125 5.69 -11.09 -15.41
N SER A 126 7.01 -10.94 -15.27
CA SER A 126 7.87 -10.31 -16.28
C SER A 126 7.70 -10.94 -17.65
N THR A 127 7.69 -12.27 -17.72
CA THR A 127 7.57 -13.04 -18.96
C THR A 127 6.18 -13.65 -19.20
N SER A 128 5.15 -13.19 -18.48
CA SER A 128 3.81 -13.80 -18.58
C SER A 128 3.22 -13.61 -19.97
N ALA A 129 2.60 -14.68 -20.49
CA ALA A 129 1.87 -14.71 -21.76
C ALA A 129 0.35 -14.62 -21.57
N LYS A 130 -0.15 -14.39 -20.34
CA LYS A 130 -1.59 -14.17 -20.12
C LYS A 130 -2.01 -12.88 -20.82
N PRO A 131 -3.00 -12.91 -21.74
CA PRO A 131 -3.39 -11.73 -22.50
C PRO A 131 -3.68 -10.51 -21.63
N GLY A 132 -4.40 -10.70 -20.52
CA GLY A 132 -4.68 -9.66 -19.53
C GLY A 132 -3.43 -9.00 -18.94
N LEU A 133 -2.46 -9.78 -18.50
CA LEU A 133 -1.23 -9.26 -17.89
C LEU A 133 -0.31 -8.61 -18.93
N VAL A 134 -0.30 -9.10 -20.17
CA VAL A 134 0.42 -8.47 -21.28
C VAL A 134 -0.16 -7.08 -21.55
N ALA A 135 -1.48 -6.99 -21.74
CA ALA A 135 -2.17 -5.73 -22.00
C ALA A 135 -2.03 -4.74 -20.82
N LEU A 136 -2.14 -5.22 -19.58
CA LEU A 136 -1.99 -4.38 -18.39
C LEU A 136 -0.58 -3.78 -18.26
N LYS A 137 0.47 -4.56 -18.57
CA LYS A 137 1.85 -4.05 -18.60
C LYS A 137 2.05 -3.00 -19.69
N GLU A 138 1.47 -3.23 -20.87
CA GLU A 138 1.53 -2.32 -22.02
C GLU A 138 0.94 -0.94 -21.67
N VAL A 139 -0.29 -0.88 -21.14
CA VAL A 139 -0.91 0.39 -20.73
C VAL A 139 -0.24 1.03 -19.52
N ALA A 140 0.43 0.23 -18.68
CA ALA A 140 1.23 0.72 -17.57
C ALA A 140 2.60 1.29 -17.98
N GLY A 141 3.00 1.16 -19.24
CA GLY A 141 4.31 1.58 -19.73
C GLY A 141 5.47 0.75 -19.16
N ILE A 142 5.19 -0.45 -18.66
CA ILE A 142 6.21 -1.32 -18.05
C ILE A 142 6.84 -2.18 -19.14
N VAL A 143 8.14 -1.95 -19.37
CA VAL A 143 8.95 -2.68 -20.35
C VAL A 143 10.01 -3.49 -19.63
N GLY A 144 10.15 -4.76 -19.99
CA GLY A 144 11.16 -5.66 -19.42
C GLY A 144 10.75 -6.26 -18.09
N ASN A 145 11.66 -6.21 -17.11
CA ASN A 145 11.47 -6.85 -15.81
C ASN A 145 10.46 -6.10 -14.95
N VAL A 146 9.60 -6.86 -14.27
CA VAL A 146 8.62 -6.36 -13.31
C VAL A 146 9.18 -6.56 -11.91
N ASP A 147 9.29 -5.47 -11.15
CA ASP A 147 9.65 -5.47 -9.74
C ASP A 147 8.44 -5.16 -8.84
N ALA A 148 8.63 -5.16 -7.52
CA ALA A 148 7.56 -4.85 -6.57
C ALA A 148 6.98 -3.44 -6.78
N ARG A 149 7.83 -2.47 -7.15
CA ARG A 149 7.40 -1.09 -7.45
C ARG A 149 6.50 -1.03 -8.67
N SER A 150 6.83 -1.75 -9.73
CA SER A 150 6.04 -1.88 -10.96
C SER A 150 4.64 -2.40 -10.66
N VAL A 151 4.53 -3.37 -9.76
CA VAL A 151 3.24 -3.90 -9.32
C VAL A 151 2.50 -2.88 -8.44
N GLY A 152 3.12 -2.41 -7.36
CA GLY A 152 2.46 -1.56 -6.36
C GLY A 152 2.04 -0.18 -6.88
N PHE A 153 2.77 0.39 -7.83
CA PHE A 153 2.51 1.74 -8.36
C PHE A 153 2.08 1.77 -9.83
N GLY A 154 2.26 0.67 -10.56
CA GLY A 154 1.90 0.56 -11.97
C GLY A 154 0.66 -0.31 -12.19
N LEU A 155 0.75 -1.61 -11.91
CA LEU A 155 -0.28 -2.59 -12.26
C LEU A 155 -1.46 -2.60 -11.28
N GLY A 156 -1.19 -2.70 -9.99
CA GLY A 156 -2.21 -2.77 -8.92
C GLY A 156 -3.19 -1.59 -8.93
N PRO A 157 -2.72 -0.33 -9.03
CA PRO A 157 -3.61 0.83 -9.04
C PRO A 157 -4.64 0.83 -10.18
N ARG A 158 -4.31 0.26 -11.35
CA ARG A 158 -5.23 0.16 -12.49
C ARG A 158 -6.36 -0.83 -12.23
N LEU A 159 -6.04 -1.98 -11.63
CA LEU A 159 -7.04 -2.96 -11.22
C LEU A 159 -7.95 -2.40 -10.11
N ASN A 160 -7.36 -1.70 -9.14
CA ASN A 160 -8.08 -1.17 -7.99
C ASN A 160 -8.95 0.06 -8.33
N ALA A 161 -8.62 0.80 -9.39
CA ALA A 161 -9.39 1.99 -9.80
C ALA A 161 -10.84 1.65 -10.14
N ALA A 162 -11.06 0.53 -10.83
CA ALA A 162 -12.37 0.01 -11.18
C ALA A 162 -13.27 -0.18 -9.95
N GLY A 163 -12.76 -0.82 -8.89
CA GLY A 163 -13.52 -1.01 -7.64
C GLY A 163 -13.82 0.31 -6.90
N ARG A 164 -12.94 1.31 -7.00
CA ARG A 164 -13.11 2.61 -6.33
C ARG A 164 -14.14 3.52 -7.00
N LEU A 165 -14.33 3.35 -8.31
CA LEU A 165 -15.28 4.12 -9.11
C LEU A 165 -16.52 3.30 -9.54
N GLY A 166 -16.71 2.10 -8.97
CA GLY A 166 -17.94 1.31 -9.14
C GLY A 166 -18.02 0.40 -10.37
N LYS A 167 -16.94 0.19 -11.11
CA LYS A 167 -16.85 -0.68 -12.31
C LYS A 167 -15.95 -1.91 -12.07
N ALA A 168 -16.24 -2.69 -11.02
CA ALA A 168 -15.30 -3.69 -10.48
C ALA A 168 -15.06 -4.92 -11.38
N ASP A 169 -15.96 -5.23 -12.31
CA ASP A 169 -15.95 -6.43 -13.15
C ASP A 169 -14.85 -6.43 -14.24
N SER A 170 -14.50 -5.26 -14.77
CA SER A 170 -13.48 -5.12 -15.83
C SER A 170 -12.11 -5.71 -15.44
N GLY A 171 -11.73 -5.60 -14.15
CA GLY A 171 -10.48 -6.17 -13.63
C GLY A 171 -10.47 -7.70 -13.68
N LEU A 172 -11.57 -8.35 -13.28
CA LEU A 172 -11.72 -9.80 -13.33
C LEU A 172 -11.69 -10.29 -14.79
N HIS A 173 -12.51 -9.66 -15.64
CA HIS A 173 -12.58 -10.02 -17.06
C HIS A 173 -11.22 -9.90 -17.76
N LEU A 174 -10.45 -8.86 -17.44
CA LEU A 174 -9.09 -8.70 -17.94
C LEU A 174 -8.19 -9.85 -17.53
N LEU A 175 -8.21 -10.24 -16.25
CA LEU A 175 -7.33 -11.29 -15.73
C LEU A 175 -7.71 -12.70 -16.21
N THR A 176 -8.97 -12.91 -16.61
CA THR A 176 -9.48 -14.22 -17.06
C THR A 176 -9.59 -14.39 -18.57
N THR A 177 -9.55 -13.31 -19.36
CA THR A 177 -9.69 -13.42 -20.82
C THR A 177 -8.51 -14.14 -21.48
N THR A 178 -8.83 -14.92 -22.52
CA THR A 178 -7.84 -15.61 -23.38
C THR A 178 -7.63 -14.91 -24.72
N ASP A 179 -8.35 -13.81 -24.99
CA ASP A 179 -8.24 -13.02 -26.22
C ASP A 179 -7.46 -11.73 -25.94
N LEU A 180 -6.36 -11.52 -26.70
CA LEU A 180 -5.50 -10.35 -26.55
C LEU A 180 -6.17 -9.05 -27.00
N SER A 181 -7.04 -9.09 -28.00
CA SER A 181 -7.78 -7.91 -28.45
C SER A 181 -8.76 -7.46 -27.38
N VAL A 182 -9.49 -8.41 -26.78
CA VAL A 182 -10.38 -8.14 -25.64
C VAL A 182 -9.59 -7.62 -24.44
N ALA A 183 -8.45 -8.24 -24.13
CA ALA A 183 -7.58 -7.79 -23.04
C ALA A 183 -7.09 -6.35 -23.23
N LYS A 184 -6.72 -5.96 -24.46
CA LYS A 184 -6.28 -4.59 -24.77
C LYS A 184 -7.38 -3.56 -24.55
N ALA A 185 -8.62 -3.86 -24.98
CA ALA A 185 -9.76 -2.99 -24.75
C ALA A 185 -10.03 -2.80 -23.24
N LEU A 186 -10.10 -3.91 -22.48
CA LEU A 186 -10.30 -3.87 -21.04
C LEU A 186 -9.16 -3.14 -20.30
N ALA A 187 -7.91 -3.34 -20.71
CA ALA A 187 -6.77 -2.65 -20.11
C ALA A 187 -6.80 -1.14 -20.36
N GLN A 188 -7.25 -0.69 -21.54
CA GLN A 188 -7.44 0.73 -21.84
C GLN A 188 -8.57 1.33 -21.00
N GLU A 189 -9.68 0.61 -20.81
CA GLU A 189 -10.78 1.04 -19.94
C GLU A 189 -10.32 1.20 -18.48
N LEU A 190 -9.54 0.25 -17.96
CA LEU A 190 -8.95 0.36 -16.62
C LEU A 190 -7.96 1.50 -16.53
N GLU A 191 -7.20 1.79 -17.58
CA GLU A 191 -6.29 2.95 -17.57
C GLU A 191 -7.05 4.27 -17.56
N GLN A 192 -8.13 4.38 -18.35
CA GLN A 192 -9.00 5.56 -18.31
C GLN A 192 -9.61 5.74 -16.91
N THR A 193 -10.16 4.67 -16.33
CA THR A 193 -10.72 4.69 -14.97
C THR A 193 -9.66 5.07 -13.93
N ASN A 194 -8.43 4.60 -14.10
CA ASN A 194 -7.31 4.96 -13.23
C ASN A 194 -6.90 6.43 -13.37
N GLN A 195 -6.97 7.00 -14.56
CA GLN A 195 -6.71 8.40 -14.83
C GLN A 195 -7.80 9.29 -14.21
N GLU A 196 -9.08 8.97 -14.44
CA GLU A 196 -10.23 9.63 -13.79
C GLU A 196 -10.09 9.58 -12.26
N ARG A 197 -9.74 8.42 -11.70
CA ARG A 197 -9.51 8.28 -10.26
C ARG A 197 -8.39 9.20 -9.75
N LYS A 198 -7.29 9.34 -10.49
CA LYS A 198 -6.19 10.23 -10.11
C LYS A 198 -6.61 11.70 -10.14
N GLU A 199 -7.41 12.12 -11.11
CA GLU A 199 -7.94 13.47 -11.21
C GLU A 199 -8.84 13.79 -10.01
N ILE A 200 -9.81 12.92 -9.71
CA ILE A 200 -10.68 13.06 -8.52
C ILE A 200 -9.86 13.07 -7.22
N GLN A 201 -8.82 12.23 -7.15
CA GLN A 201 -7.91 12.20 -6.00
C GLN A 201 -7.12 13.51 -5.85
N GLU A 202 -6.67 14.12 -6.95
CA GLU A 202 -5.97 15.39 -6.95
C GLU A 202 -6.88 16.53 -6.52
N GLU A 203 -8.11 16.59 -7.04
CA GLU A 203 -9.13 17.54 -6.62
C GLU A 203 -9.45 17.41 -5.12
N THR A 204 -9.70 16.18 -4.65
CA THR A 204 -9.92 15.88 -3.22
C THR A 204 -8.73 16.34 -2.37
N PHE A 205 -7.50 16.13 -2.84
CA PHE A 205 -6.29 16.53 -2.10
C PHE A 205 -6.15 18.06 -2.06
N LEU A 206 -6.40 18.77 -3.16
CA LEU A 206 -6.32 20.23 -3.23
C LEU A 206 -7.39 20.88 -2.34
N GLU A 207 -8.60 20.33 -2.33
CA GLU A 207 -9.66 20.77 -1.42
C GLU A 207 -9.28 20.55 0.05
N ALA A 208 -8.79 19.35 0.39
CA ALA A 208 -8.33 19.06 1.74
C ALA A 208 -7.19 20.01 2.16
N GLU A 209 -6.28 20.35 1.24
CA GLU A 209 -5.20 21.32 1.50
C GLU A 209 -5.73 22.74 1.73
N SER A 210 -6.82 23.10 1.06
CA SER A 210 -7.50 24.38 1.29
C SER A 210 -8.09 24.45 2.69
N LEU A 211 -8.88 23.43 3.07
CA LEU A 211 -9.49 23.35 4.40
C LEU A 211 -8.43 23.27 5.50
N MET A 212 -7.36 22.49 5.27
CA MET A 212 -6.23 22.40 6.19
C MET A 212 -5.63 23.78 6.54
N ARG A 213 -5.48 24.68 5.56
CA ARG A 213 -4.94 26.03 5.80
C ARG A 213 -5.91 26.95 6.53
N ASN A 214 -7.21 26.71 6.41
CA ASN A 214 -8.25 27.62 6.90
C ASN A 214 -8.83 27.19 8.26
N GLU A 215 -8.85 25.88 8.52
CA GLU A 215 -9.59 25.29 9.65
C GLU A 215 -8.69 24.61 10.67
N ILE A 216 -7.49 24.19 10.27
CA ILE A 216 -6.60 23.39 11.11
C ILE A 216 -5.40 24.21 11.54
N ASP A 217 -5.27 24.39 12.85
CA ASP A 217 -4.03 24.84 13.47
C ASP A 217 -3.17 23.62 13.84
N VAL A 218 -2.12 23.38 13.05
CA VAL A 218 -1.22 22.24 13.25
C VAL A 218 -0.47 22.27 14.58
N ASP A 219 -0.26 23.44 15.16
CA ASP A 219 0.51 23.55 16.40
C ASP A 219 -0.33 23.12 17.60
N SER A 220 -1.62 23.45 17.60
CA SER A 220 -2.54 23.10 18.69
C SER A 220 -3.23 21.75 18.49
N GLN A 221 -3.55 21.34 17.28
CA GLN A 221 -4.27 20.09 17.04
C GLN A 221 -3.32 18.89 16.99
N ARG A 222 -3.83 17.67 17.18
CA ARG A 222 -3.08 16.40 17.11
C ARG A 222 -3.63 15.46 16.03
N VAL A 223 -4.90 15.61 15.68
CA VAL A 223 -5.59 14.82 14.66
C VAL A 223 -6.21 15.77 13.64
N ILE A 224 -6.07 15.44 12.36
CA ILE A 224 -6.67 16.19 11.25
C ILE A 224 -8.03 15.56 10.94
N VAL A 225 -9.11 16.33 11.05
CA VAL A 225 -10.46 15.90 10.63
C VAL A 225 -11.01 16.96 9.69
N LEU A 226 -11.27 16.60 8.44
CA LEU A 226 -11.76 17.50 7.40
C LEU A 226 -12.98 16.88 6.74
N ALA A 227 -13.98 17.71 6.41
CA ALA A 227 -15.18 17.30 5.70
C ALA A 227 -15.49 18.25 4.55
N SER A 228 -15.95 17.71 3.43
CA SER A 228 -16.34 18.52 2.26
C SER A 228 -17.34 17.75 1.39
N GLU A 229 -18.25 18.47 0.74
CA GLU A 229 -19.12 17.95 -0.32
C GLU A 229 -18.34 17.63 -1.61
N ILE A 230 -17.14 18.22 -1.79
CA ILE A 230 -16.29 18.00 -2.96
C ILE A 230 -15.54 16.66 -2.85
N PHE A 231 -15.35 16.15 -1.64
CA PHE A 231 -14.64 14.89 -1.44
C PHE A 231 -15.40 13.71 -2.03
N HIS A 232 -14.70 12.84 -2.77
CA HIS A 232 -15.31 11.64 -3.33
C HIS A 232 -15.05 10.39 -2.45
N PRO A 233 -16.09 9.64 -2.00
CA PRO A 233 -15.95 8.51 -1.08
C PRO A 233 -14.96 7.42 -1.54
N GLY A 234 -14.85 7.19 -2.85
CA GLY A 234 -13.93 6.20 -3.43
C GLY A 234 -12.44 6.53 -3.31
N VAL A 235 -12.08 7.80 -3.04
CA VAL A 235 -10.68 8.27 -3.03
C VAL A 235 -10.22 8.89 -1.72
N ILE A 236 -11.13 9.29 -0.82
CA ILE A 236 -10.80 9.91 0.49
C ILE A 236 -9.76 9.11 1.29
N GLY A 237 -9.81 7.77 1.24
CA GLY A 237 -8.82 6.95 1.94
C GLY A 237 -7.39 7.08 1.40
N ILE A 238 -7.23 7.34 0.09
CA ILE A 238 -5.91 7.55 -0.54
C ILE A 238 -5.41 8.97 -0.24
N ALA A 239 -6.32 9.95 -0.28
CA ALA A 239 -6.00 11.33 0.08
C ALA A 239 -5.59 11.43 1.56
N ALA A 240 -6.32 10.76 2.46
CA ALA A 240 -5.98 10.69 3.89
C ALA A 240 -4.59 10.09 4.11
N SER A 241 -4.20 9.03 3.39
CA SER A 241 -2.84 8.48 3.47
C SER A 241 -1.78 9.51 3.08
N LYS A 242 -1.99 10.27 1.99
CA LYS A 242 -1.06 11.34 1.60
C LYS A 242 -0.94 12.44 2.65
N PHE A 243 -2.04 12.75 3.35
CA PHE A 243 -2.03 13.71 4.45
C PHE A 243 -1.26 13.19 5.66
N VAL A 244 -1.42 11.91 6.01
CA VAL A 244 -0.59 11.27 7.05
C VAL A 244 0.88 11.34 6.65
N ASP A 245 1.24 11.03 5.40
CA ASP A 245 2.64 11.10 4.95
C ASP A 245 3.21 12.53 5.00
N LYS A 246 2.39 13.54 4.67
CA LYS A 246 2.83 14.95 4.61
C LYS A 246 2.90 15.62 5.98
N TYR A 247 1.91 15.40 6.84
CA TYR A 247 1.75 16.10 8.12
C TYR A 247 2.12 15.24 9.33
N HIS A 248 2.38 13.95 9.14
CA HIS A 248 2.67 12.96 10.18
C HIS A 248 1.66 12.96 11.33
N ARG A 249 0.38 13.08 10.97
CA ARG A 249 -0.74 13.16 11.91
C ARG A 249 -1.84 12.20 11.50
N PRO A 250 -2.54 11.55 12.46
CA PRO A 250 -3.75 10.82 12.12
C PRO A 250 -4.72 11.75 11.38
N THR A 251 -5.25 11.28 10.25
CA THR A 251 -6.09 12.08 9.37
C THR A 251 -7.39 11.35 9.07
N VAL A 252 -8.51 12.04 9.18
CA VAL A 252 -9.84 11.57 8.78
C VAL A 252 -10.41 12.55 7.74
N LEU A 253 -10.72 12.05 6.55
CA LEU A 253 -11.42 12.82 5.52
C LEU A 253 -12.84 12.29 5.38
N ILE A 254 -13.83 13.19 5.32
CA ILE A 254 -15.26 12.88 5.32
C ILE A 254 -15.93 13.48 4.08
N ALA A 255 -16.39 12.63 3.17
CA ALA A 255 -17.19 13.03 2.02
C ALA A 255 -18.65 13.23 2.44
N LEU A 256 -19.18 14.44 2.28
CA LEU A 256 -20.55 14.81 2.64
C LEU A 256 -21.48 14.64 1.44
N GLU A 257 -22.61 13.96 1.64
CA GLU A 257 -23.65 13.77 0.63
C GLU A 257 -25.01 13.63 1.34
N ASP A 258 -26.00 14.45 0.96
CA ASP A 258 -27.38 14.43 1.49
C ASP A 258 -27.48 14.44 3.03
N GLY A 259 -26.66 15.25 3.71
CA GLY A 259 -26.63 15.37 5.17
C GLY A 259 -25.90 14.23 5.89
N ILE A 260 -25.34 13.26 5.16
CA ILE A 260 -24.59 12.13 5.71
C ILE A 260 -23.14 12.18 5.20
N GLY A 261 -22.19 12.04 6.11
CA GLY A 261 -20.78 11.89 5.81
C GLY A 261 -20.35 10.43 5.71
N LYS A 262 -19.61 10.07 4.66
CA LYS A 262 -18.79 8.84 4.60
C LYS A 262 -17.32 9.19 4.80
N GLY A 263 -16.72 8.67 5.85
CA GLY A 263 -15.35 8.99 6.24
C GLY A 263 -14.37 7.85 6.05
N SER A 264 -13.11 8.21 5.76
CA SER A 264 -11.97 7.29 5.80
C SER A 264 -10.83 7.92 6.57
N GLY A 265 -10.36 7.23 7.60
CA GLY A 265 -9.23 7.64 8.42
C GLY A 265 -7.98 6.80 8.17
N ARG A 266 -6.82 7.44 8.35
CA ARG A 266 -5.49 6.84 8.32
C ARG A 266 -4.68 7.33 9.51
N SER A 267 -3.77 6.50 10.01
CA SER A 267 -3.08 6.78 11.27
C SER A 267 -1.57 6.57 11.19
N ILE A 268 -0.86 7.21 12.11
CA ILE A 268 0.55 6.98 12.41
C ILE A 268 0.72 5.82 13.41
N PRO A 269 1.90 5.19 13.52
CA PRO A 269 2.13 4.04 14.41
C PRO A 269 1.75 4.23 15.88
N LYS A 270 1.85 5.45 16.38
CA LYS A 270 1.60 5.78 17.79
C LYS A 270 0.13 5.99 18.14
N PHE A 271 -0.78 5.96 17.14
CA PHE A 271 -2.20 6.24 17.34
C PHE A 271 -3.08 5.12 16.79
N ASN A 272 -3.84 4.46 17.66
CA ASN A 272 -4.80 3.42 17.23
C ASN A 272 -6.13 4.06 16.85
N LEU A 273 -6.36 4.18 15.55
CA LEU A 273 -7.53 4.86 14.98
C LEU A 273 -8.85 4.15 15.31
N PHE A 274 -8.89 2.82 15.28
CA PHE A 274 -10.09 2.07 15.61
C PHE A 274 -10.52 2.29 17.07
N LYS A 275 -9.55 2.30 18.00
CA LYS A 275 -9.82 2.65 19.40
C LYS A 275 -10.27 4.10 19.54
N ALA A 276 -9.66 5.03 18.82
CA ALA A 276 -10.10 6.42 18.82
C ALA A 276 -11.54 6.59 18.32
N PHE A 277 -11.93 5.88 17.26
CA PHE A 277 -13.32 5.86 16.79
C PHE A 277 -14.28 5.23 17.80
N THR A 278 -13.82 4.22 18.53
CA THR A 278 -14.59 3.61 19.63
C THR A 278 -14.84 4.61 20.76
N ASP A 279 -13.82 5.38 21.17
CA ASP A 279 -13.96 6.45 22.17
C ASP A 279 -14.89 7.58 21.70
N CYS A 280 -14.98 7.81 20.39
CA CYS A 280 -15.82 8.84 19.76
C CYS A 280 -17.14 8.29 19.21
N SER A 281 -17.55 7.06 19.56
CA SER A 281 -18.65 6.35 18.90
C SER A 281 -20.00 7.05 19.01
N SER A 282 -20.22 7.88 20.03
CA SER A 282 -21.46 8.64 20.23
C SER A 282 -21.78 9.62 19.10
N HIS A 283 -20.78 10.02 18.32
CA HIS A 283 -20.95 10.93 17.17
C HIS A 283 -21.19 10.19 15.85
N LEU A 284 -20.95 8.87 15.82
CA LEU A 284 -20.91 8.08 14.60
C LEU A 284 -22.19 7.26 14.42
N ILE A 285 -22.64 7.12 13.18
CA ILE A 285 -23.73 6.20 12.82
C ILE A 285 -23.19 4.77 12.81
N GLN A 286 -22.03 4.55 12.18
CA GLN A 286 -21.33 3.27 12.17
C GLN A 286 -19.84 3.51 11.92
N PHE A 287 -18.99 2.57 12.33
CA PHE A 287 -17.56 2.59 12.01
C PHE A 287 -16.98 1.18 12.05
N GLY A 288 -15.82 1.01 11.42
CA GLY A 288 -15.11 -0.26 11.38
C GLY A 288 -13.70 -0.12 10.82
N GLY A 289 -12.87 -1.13 11.05
CA GLY A 289 -11.50 -1.18 10.53
C GLY A 289 -10.49 -1.61 11.59
N HIS A 290 -9.27 -1.10 11.48
CA HIS A 290 -8.12 -1.50 12.28
C HIS A 290 -7.32 -0.30 12.76
N ALA A 291 -6.23 -0.55 13.50
CA ALA A 291 -5.44 0.50 14.15
C ALA A 291 -4.93 1.60 13.19
N TYR A 292 -4.62 1.25 11.94
CA TYR A 292 -4.01 2.16 10.97
C TYR A 292 -4.97 2.74 9.93
N ALA A 293 -6.13 2.11 9.76
CA ALA A 293 -7.11 2.50 8.76
C ALA A 293 -8.51 2.10 9.22
N ALA A 294 -9.43 3.05 9.19
CA ALA A 294 -10.82 2.82 9.59
C ALA A 294 -11.77 3.64 8.71
N GLY A 295 -12.98 3.11 8.50
CA GLY A 295 -14.08 3.80 7.85
C GLY A 295 -15.16 4.18 8.86
N LEU A 296 -15.92 5.23 8.56
CA LEU A 296 -17.05 5.68 9.37
C LEU A 296 -18.20 6.20 8.51
N SER A 297 -19.39 6.27 9.08
CA SER A 297 -20.44 7.18 8.63
C SER A 297 -20.94 8.04 9.79
N ILE A 298 -21.29 9.28 9.48
CA ILE A 298 -21.59 10.33 10.47
C ILE A 298 -22.71 11.23 9.93
N GLN A 299 -23.53 11.83 10.81
CA GLN A 299 -24.43 12.91 10.40
C GLN A 299 -23.61 14.19 10.22
N GLU A 300 -23.84 14.96 9.16
CA GLU A 300 -23.07 16.16 8.86
C GLU A 300 -22.99 17.14 10.05
N GLU A 301 -24.10 17.33 10.75
CA GLU A 301 -24.21 18.15 11.96
C GLU A 301 -23.29 17.72 13.13
N ASN A 302 -22.83 16.46 13.15
CA ASN A 302 -21.96 15.93 14.20
C ASN A 302 -20.46 16.06 13.88
N VAL A 303 -20.08 16.51 12.67
CA VAL A 303 -18.68 16.55 12.22
C VAL A 303 -17.81 17.41 13.14
N ALA A 304 -18.28 18.60 13.53
CA ALA A 304 -17.53 19.50 14.41
C ALA A 304 -17.28 18.86 15.79
N ALA A 305 -18.32 18.33 16.41
CA ALA A 305 -18.21 17.66 17.71
C ALA A 305 -17.30 16.42 17.65
N PHE A 306 -17.35 15.67 16.54
CA PHE A 306 -16.45 14.55 16.30
C PHE A 306 -14.98 14.99 16.16
N SER A 307 -14.71 16.09 15.45
CA SER A 307 -13.36 16.66 15.31
C SER A 307 -12.76 17.03 16.66
N ASP A 308 -13.53 17.70 17.52
CA ASP A 308 -13.12 18.08 18.87
C ASP A 308 -12.83 16.84 19.74
N ALA A 309 -13.72 15.84 19.70
CA ALA A 309 -13.56 14.59 20.43
C ALA A 309 -12.30 13.82 19.96
N MET A 310 -12.07 13.74 18.65
CA MET A 310 -10.88 13.10 18.08
C MET A 310 -9.60 13.82 18.49
N ASN A 311 -9.59 15.15 18.51
CA ASN A 311 -8.43 15.91 18.99
C ASN A 311 -8.19 15.71 20.50
N ALA A 312 -9.25 15.66 21.31
CA ALA A 312 -9.12 15.33 22.74
C ALA A 312 -8.53 13.92 22.96
N VAL A 313 -8.92 12.93 22.16
CA VAL A 313 -8.29 11.60 22.15
C VAL A 313 -6.81 11.72 21.72
N GLY A 314 -6.54 12.48 20.65
CA GLY A 314 -5.19 12.80 20.18
C GLY A 314 -4.29 13.32 21.29
N HIS A 315 -4.70 14.36 22.02
CA HIS A 315 -3.92 14.92 23.12
C HIS A 315 -3.68 13.97 24.29
N ARG A 316 -4.57 12.99 24.53
CA ARG A 316 -4.36 11.98 25.56
C ARG A 316 -3.33 10.93 25.18
N HIS A 317 -3.10 10.71 23.88
CA HIS A 317 -2.30 9.58 23.38
C HIS A 317 -1.05 9.97 22.60
N LEU A 318 -0.97 11.20 22.08
CA LEU A 318 0.14 11.68 21.26
C LEU A 318 0.88 12.82 21.96
N SER A 319 2.18 12.64 22.11
CA SER A 319 3.11 13.71 22.46
C SER A 319 3.51 14.51 21.21
N GLU A 320 4.23 15.61 21.37
CA GLU A 320 4.80 16.36 20.24
C GLU A 320 5.88 15.56 19.51
N GLU A 321 6.66 14.75 20.23
CA GLU A 321 7.68 13.89 19.64
C GLU A 321 7.05 12.82 18.72
N ASP A 322 5.88 12.28 19.07
CA ASP A 322 5.17 11.29 18.25
C ASP A 322 4.66 11.87 16.91
N LEU A 323 4.66 13.20 16.75
CA LEU A 323 4.25 13.89 15.53
C LEU A 323 5.44 14.20 14.59
N ILE A 324 6.65 13.83 15.01
CA ILE A 324 7.85 14.00 14.20
C ILE A 324 8.10 12.72 13.41
N PRO A 325 8.21 12.80 12.06
CA PRO A 325 8.58 11.63 11.26
C PRO A 325 9.90 11.02 11.70
N GLU A 326 9.91 9.70 11.90
CA GLU A 326 11.12 8.95 12.22
C GLU A 326 11.71 8.29 10.97
N VAL A 327 13.02 8.45 10.76
CA VAL A 327 13.78 7.63 9.81
C VAL A 327 14.52 6.55 10.59
N LYS A 328 14.09 5.30 10.42
CA LYS A 328 14.83 4.14 10.94
C LYS A 328 16.10 3.98 10.12
N ILE A 329 17.23 3.72 10.77
CA ILE A 329 18.54 3.48 10.14
C ILE A 329 18.95 2.05 10.45
N ASP A 330 19.23 1.25 9.42
CA ASP A 330 19.66 -0.14 9.61
C ASP A 330 21.14 -0.21 10.00
N THR A 331 21.98 0.59 9.37
CA THR A 331 23.41 0.69 9.72
C THR A 331 24.04 1.98 9.21
N THR A 332 25.22 2.29 9.73
CA THR A 332 26.08 3.34 9.18
C THR A 332 26.98 2.80 8.07
N LEU A 333 27.32 3.65 7.10
CA LEU A 333 28.29 3.37 6.04
C LEU A 333 29.16 4.60 5.81
N ASP A 334 30.44 4.37 5.52
CA ASP A 334 31.27 5.38 4.88
C ASP A 334 30.99 5.41 3.37
N ILE A 335 31.02 6.60 2.76
CA ILE A 335 30.79 6.78 1.31
C ILE A 335 31.73 5.92 0.47
N SER A 336 32.97 5.67 0.94
CA SER A 336 33.92 4.79 0.25
C SER A 336 33.54 3.30 0.24
N GLN A 337 32.65 2.86 1.12
CA GLN A 337 32.15 1.48 1.15
C GLN A 337 31.02 1.25 0.12
N ILE A 338 30.42 2.33 -0.38
CA ILE A 338 29.29 2.27 -1.30
C ILE A 338 29.77 1.95 -2.71
N ASN A 339 29.47 0.74 -3.17
CA ASN A 339 29.85 0.25 -4.49
C ASN A 339 28.83 -0.77 -5.02
N PHE A 340 29.00 -1.17 -6.29
CA PHE A 340 28.11 -2.12 -6.96
C PHE A 340 28.04 -3.49 -6.29
N THR A 341 29.11 -3.94 -5.62
CA THR A 341 29.10 -5.23 -4.89
C THR A 341 28.18 -5.14 -3.68
N LEU A 342 28.28 -4.06 -2.91
CA LEU A 342 27.37 -3.80 -1.79
C LEU A 342 25.92 -3.73 -2.25
N TYR A 343 25.65 -2.96 -3.32
CA TYR A 343 24.31 -2.86 -3.91
C TYR A 343 23.75 -4.23 -4.31
N LYS A 344 24.54 -5.06 -5.02
CA LYS A 344 24.11 -6.41 -5.42
C LYS A 344 23.78 -7.31 -4.24
N ASN A 345 24.55 -7.23 -3.15
CA ASN A 345 24.28 -7.98 -1.94
C ASN A 345 22.96 -7.53 -1.28
N ILE A 346 22.69 -6.22 -1.25
CA ILE A 346 21.43 -5.67 -0.73
C ILE A 346 20.24 -6.11 -1.61
N SER A 347 20.37 -6.03 -2.95
CA SER A 347 19.33 -6.50 -3.88
C SER A 347 19.02 -7.99 -3.76
N MET A 348 19.86 -8.81 -3.11
CA MET A 348 19.50 -10.20 -2.80
C MET A 348 18.33 -10.29 -1.82
N LEU A 349 18.03 -9.25 -1.04
CA LEU A 349 16.91 -9.19 -0.10
C LEU A 349 15.56 -8.89 -0.76
N GLU A 350 15.58 -8.49 -2.04
CA GLU A 350 14.36 -8.23 -2.81
C GLU A 350 13.46 -9.47 -2.93
N PRO A 351 12.13 -9.29 -3.10
CA PRO A 351 11.43 -8.02 -3.27
C PRO A 351 11.24 -7.23 -1.97
N PHE A 352 11.49 -5.93 -2.01
CA PHE A 352 11.17 -5.01 -0.91
C PHE A 352 9.69 -4.62 -0.93
N GLY A 353 9.12 -4.36 0.25
CA GLY A 353 7.73 -3.97 0.45
C GLY A 353 7.34 -3.97 1.93
N ALA A 354 6.06 -4.17 2.24
CA ALA A 354 5.58 -4.24 3.62
C ALA A 354 6.33 -5.31 4.42
N GLU A 355 6.75 -4.99 5.64
CA GLU A 355 7.57 -5.84 6.53
C GLU A 355 8.92 -6.32 5.95
N ASN A 356 9.33 -5.81 4.79
CA ASN A 356 10.67 -5.99 4.22
C ASN A 356 11.06 -4.70 3.46
N PRO A 357 11.18 -3.55 4.14
CA PRO A 357 11.44 -2.27 3.49
C PRO A 357 12.84 -2.24 2.83
N VAL A 358 13.05 -1.27 1.95
CA VAL A 358 14.39 -1.00 1.39
C VAL A 358 15.32 -0.60 2.55
N PRO A 359 16.53 -1.18 2.66
CA PRO A 359 17.44 -0.81 3.72
C PRO A 359 17.88 0.65 3.64
N SER A 360 17.90 1.30 4.79
CA SER A 360 18.30 2.69 4.96
C SER A 360 19.62 2.77 5.71
N PHE A 361 20.46 3.71 5.28
CA PHE A 361 21.82 3.87 5.77
C PHE A 361 22.07 5.30 6.22
N GLN A 362 23.02 5.46 7.13
CA GLN A 362 23.51 6.77 7.53
C GLN A 362 24.99 6.93 7.19
N SER A 363 25.35 8.11 6.69
CA SER A 363 26.75 8.57 6.68
C SER A 363 26.87 9.87 7.44
N GLN A 364 27.95 9.99 8.21
CA GLN A 364 28.20 11.14 9.06
C GLN A 364 29.31 12.04 8.50
N ASN A 365 29.30 13.31 8.92
CA ASN A 365 30.37 14.27 8.60
C ASN A 365 30.55 14.49 7.08
N ILE A 366 29.45 14.54 6.34
CA ILE A 366 29.41 14.70 4.89
C ILE A 366 29.54 16.16 4.48
N LYS A 367 30.47 16.44 3.57
CA LYS A 367 30.53 17.72 2.87
C LYS A 367 29.63 17.68 1.64
N ILE A 368 28.70 18.63 1.56
CA ILE A 368 27.82 18.81 0.40
C ILE A 368 28.52 19.68 -0.63
N LYS A 369 28.57 19.24 -1.88
CA LYS A 369 29.10 20.00 -3.02
C LYS A 369 28.15 19.96 -4.20
N GLU A 370 28.31 20.89 -5.15
CA GLU A 370 27.63 20.87 -6.45
C GLU A 370 26.09 20.80 -6.36
N VAL A 371 25.49 21.53 -5.41
CA VAL A 371 24.03 21.56 -5.22
C VAL A 371 23.35 22.12 -6.47
N LYS A 372 22.34 21.41 -6.97
CA LYS A 372 21.52 21.77 -8.12
C LYS A 372 20.06 21.45 -7.84
N TYR A 373 19.21 22.42 -8.08
CA TYR A 373 17.76 22.22 -8.07
C TYR A 373 17.32 21.64 -9.43
N ILE A 374 16.55 20.56 -9.40
CA ILE A 374 16.14 19.79 -10.58
C ILE A 374 14.62 19.56 -10.60
N GLY A 375 14.11 19.13 -11.76
CA GLY A 375 12.67 18.97 -12.01
C GLY A 375 12.04 20.23 -12.62
N LYS A 376 10.84 20.10 -13.19
CA LYS A 376 10.13 21.19 -13.86
C LYS A 376 9.87 22.38 -12.92
N GLU A 377 9.51 22.07 -11.68
CA GLU A 377 9.21 23.04 -10.62
C GLU A 377 10.41 23.36 -9.72
N LYS A 378 11.58 22.76 -9.99
CA LYS A 378 12.79 22.88 -9.15
C LYS A 378 12.63 22.45 -7.69
N ASN A 379 11.63 21.63 -7.39
CA ASN A 379 11.33 21.14 -6.04
C ASN A 379 12.25 20.01 -5.54
N HIS A 380 13.13 19.45 -6.39
CA HIS A 380 14.06 18.39 -5.99
C HIS A 380 15.50 18.90 -6.01
N VAL A 381 16.37 18.27 -5.22
CA VAL A 381 17.77 18.66 -5.08
C VAL A 381 18.66 17.50 -5.51
N ARG A 382 19.69 17.80 -6.29
CA ARG A 382 20.81 16.91 -6.58
C ARG A 382 22.09 17.54 -6.07
N PHE A 383 22.92 16.76 -5.39
CA PHE A 383 24.22 17.23 -4.93
C PHE A 383 25.23 16.08 -4.89
N ARG A 384 26.48 16.42 -4.57
CA ARG A 384 27.55 15.45 -4.34
C ARG A 384 27.89 15.38 -2.86
N ALA A 385 27.70 14.21 -2.27
CA ALA A 385 28.16 13.90 -0.92
C ALA A 385 29.65 13.53 -0.96
N VAL A 386 30.47 14.17 -0.13
CA VAL A 386 31.92 13.92 -0.05
C VAL A 386 32.31 13.59 1.38
N GLN A 387 33.00 12.46 1.57
CA GLN A 387 33.51 11.99 2.85
C GLN A 387 34.93 11.44 2.66
N GLY A 388 35.94 12.13 3.20
CA GLY A 388 37.34 11.78 2.97
C GLY A 388 37.69 11.73 1.47
N ARG A 389 38.02 10.53 0.95
CA ARG A 389 38.29 10.28 -0.48
C ARG A 389 37.06 9.79 -1.25
N GLY A 390 35.98 9.43 -0.56
CA GLY A 390 34.73 8.97 -1.18
C GLY A 390 33.89 10.14 -1.67
N GLN A 391 33.23 9.94 -2.82
CA GLN A 391 32.22 10.86 -3.32
C GLN A 391 31.13 10.09 -4.06
N ILE A 392 29.88 10.51 -3.89
CA ILE A 392 28.73 9.91 -4.57
C ILE A 392 27.66 10.95 -4.85
N GLU A 393 26.89 10.75 -5.92
CA GLU A 393 25.75 11.60 -6.23
C GLU A 393 24.56 11.26 -5.35
N VAL A 394 23.87 12.29 -4.87
CA VAL A 394 22.67 12.17 -4.04
C VAL A 394 21.53 12.91 -4.70
N VAL A 395 20.35 12.29 -4.71
CA VAL A 395 19.09 12.87 -5.18
C VAL A 395 18.11 12.92 -4.01
N ALA A 396 17.56 14.09 -3.75
CA ALA A 396 16.60 14.37 -2.69
C ALA A 396 15.30 14.91 -3.30
N PHE A 397 14.22 14.15 -3.21
CA PHE A 397 12.93 14.52 -3.78
C PHE A 397 12.13 15.39 -2.81
N ASN A 398 11.75 16.60 -3.22
CA ASN A 398 10.95 17.55 -2.44
C ASN A 398 11.73 18.20 -1.28
N PHE A 399 13.05 18.29 -1.42
CA PHE A 399 13.96 18.87 -0.42
C PHE A 399 14.35 20.33 -0.72
N ALA A 400 13.78 20.97 -1.74
CA ALA A 400 14.20 22.33 -2.13
C ALA A 400 14.10 23.34 -0.98
N SER A 401 12.95 23.40 -0.30
CA SER A 401 12.75 24.30 0.85
C SER A 401 13.67 23.99 2.04
N ILE A 402 13.98 22.70 2.26
CA ILE A 402 14.92 22.26 3.29
C ILE A 402 16.33 22.77 2.94
N PHE A 403 16.77 22.65 1.69
CA PHE A 403 18.07 23.16 1.23
C PHE A 403 18.16 24.68 1.17
N GLU A 404 17.05 25.38 0.97
CA GLU A 404 17.01 26.85 1.05
C GLU A 404 17.09 27.36 2.49
N SER A 405 16.56 26.59 3.45
CA SER A 405 16.58 26.92 4.88
C SER A 405 17.75 26.30 5.66
N LEU A 406 18.47 25.36 5.04
CA LEU A 406 19.64 24.70 5.62
C LEU A 406 20.68 25.77 5.98
N ASP A 407 20.96 25.87 7.28
CA ASP A 407 22.12 26.63 7.73
C ASP A 407 23.36 26.02 7.07
N THR A 408 24.16 26.88 6.46
CA THR A 408 25.42 26.48 5.81
C THR A 408 26.62 26.69 6.72
N ALA A 409 26.40 27.21 7.94
CA ALA A 409 27.41 27.27 8.99
C ALA A 409 27.97 25.89 9.39
N PRO A 410 27.17 24.81 9.46
CA PRO A 410 27.71 23.46 9.47
C PRO A 410 28.42 23.21 8.14
N GLU A 411 29.75 23.09 8.17
CA GLU A 411 30.50 22.64 6.98
C GLU A 411 30.24 21.15 6.67
N GLN A 412 29.57 20.43 7.58
CA GLN A 412 29.37 18.99 7.57
C GLN A 412 27.97 18.61 8.04
N PHE A 413 27.43 17.56 7.42
CA PHE A 413 26.07 17.09 7.63
C PHE A 413 26.07 15.58 7.85
N ASP A 414 25.12 15.10 8.66
CA ASP A 414 24.73 13.70 8.66
C ASP A 414 23.60 13.51 7.63
N ILE A 415 23.68 12.45 6.84
CA ILE A 415 22.64 12.11 5.85
C ILE A 415 22.11 10.71 6.08
N ALA A 416 20.80 10.54 5.96
CA ALA A 416 20.12 9.26 5.88
C ALA A 416 19.67 8.99 4.45
N TYR A 417 19.86 7.77 3.92
CA TYR A 417 19.61 7.49 2.51
C TYR A 417 19.34 6.01 2.20
N GLU A 418 18.73 5.76 1.04
CA GLU A 418 18.66 4.45 0.39
C GLU A 418 19.66 4.40 -0.77
N LEU A 419 20.24 3.23 -1.06
CA LEU A 419 21.03 3.03 -2.27
C LEU A 419 20.10 2.89 -3.48
N HIS A 420 20.39 3.59 -4.57
CA HIS A 420 19.59 3.56 -5.78
C HIS A 420 20.46 3.32 -7.01
N LEU A 421 20.04 2.39 -7.88
CA LEU A 421 20.70 2.15 -9.15
C LEU A 421 19.95 2.86 -10.27
N ASN A 422 20.58 3.88 -10.83
CA ASN A 422 20.03 4.64 -11.94
C ASN A 422 20.53 4.04 -13.27
N SER A 423 19.59 3.55 -14.08
CA SER A 423 19.87 2.95 -15.38
C SER A 423 19.40 3.86 -16.50
N TRP A 424 20.33 4.54 -17.17
CA TRP A 424 20.04 5.48 -18.26
C TRP A 424 20.87 5.17 -19.50
N ASN A 425 20.22 5.03 -20.67
CA ASN A 425 20.87 4.69 -21.95
C ASN A 425 21.84 3.49 -21.87
N GLY A 426 21.46 2.45 -21.13
CA GLY A 426 22.28 1.25 -20.96
C GLY A 426 23.52 1.42 -20.07
N ARG A 427 23.65 2.57 -19.37
CA ARG A 427 24.65 2.78 -18.32
C ARG A 427 23.99 2.77 -16.96
N GLU A 428 24.54 1.97 -16.07
CA GLU A 428 24.13 1.94 -14.67
C GLU A 428 25.05 2.83 -13.84
N LYS A 429 24.46 3.64 -12.96
CA LYS A 429 25.16 4.50 -12.02
C LYS A 429 24.54 4.33 -10.64
N LEU A 430 25.39 4.03 -9.66
CA LEU A 430 24.97 4.01 -8.27
C LEU A 430 24.88 5.45 -7.74
N GLU A 431 23.76 5.77 -7.12
CA GLU A 431 23.46 7.05 -6.49
C GLU A 431 22.76 6.80 -5.15
N LEU A 432 22.64 7.84 -4.33
CA LEU A 432 21.90 7.79 -3.07
C LEU A 432 20.57 8.53 -3.23
N ARG A 433 19.49 7.95 -2.72
CA ARG A 433 18.23 8.66 -2.51
C ARG A 433 18.20 9.16 -1.08
N LEU A 434 18.22 10.48 -0.90
CA LEU A 434 18.18 11.09 0.43
C LEU A 434 16.80 10.84 1.07
N LEU A 435 16.83 10.40 2.33
CA LEU A 435 15.66 10.27 3.20
C LEU A 435 15.57 11.45 4.17
N ASP A 436 16.71 11.86 4.74
CA ASP A 436 16.78 12.99 5.66
C ASP A 436 18.21 13.56 5.77
N ILE A 437 18.34 14.78 6.28
CA ILE A 437 19.61 15.49 6.46
C ILE A 437 19.60 16.34 7.72
N ARG A 438 20.72 16.34 8.45
CA ARG A 438 20.91 17.13 9.67
C ARG A 438 22.29 17.79 9.69
N GLY A 439 22.35 19.08 10.04
CA GLY A 439 23.61 19.77 10.32
C GLY A 439 24.27 19.24 11.60
N VAL A 440 25.61 19.17 11.61
CA VAL A 440 26.41 18.69 12.75
C VAL A 440 26.95 19.83 13.59
#